data_AF-A0AAV0CFD0-F1
#
_entry.id   AF-A0AAV0CFD0-F1
#
_cell.length_a   1.000
_cell.length_b   1.000
_cell.length_c   1.000
_cell.angle_alpha   90.00
_cell.angle_beta   90.00
_cell.angle_gamma   90.00
#
_symmetry.space_group_name_H-M   'P 1'
#
loop_
_entity.id
_entity.type
_entity.pdbx_description
1 polymer ?
#
loop_
_entity_poly.entity_id
_entity_poly.type
_entity_poly.pdbx_seq_one_letter_code
_entity_poly.pdbx_strand_id
1 'polypeptide(L)'
;MFLRTRLHPTDLVNANLYLSCLFFGLVHMMFNDFPEMPITIFRLPVSYKQRDNLLYPAWAWSISCWLTRIPYSVIEAVIRSCVVYYTVGFAPGAGRFFRYMFVLFSIHQMALGLFRSMAALSRDMVIASTFGSAALLAIFLLGGFIIPRDMIKGWWVWAFWVSPLSYGQRAISVNEFTATRWNERTTLGNIALGNSLLQSHSLPAGGYWYWLGVGVLLLYALFFNIIVTLALTFLNPIRTSQAFVEENSARKDGKNGNHDFYGQLVMSEQTPLNDCVLVLNCSGKQGEHTRDRPGPGRKCSVPCSVQQ
;
A
#
# COMPACT_ATOMS: atom_id res chain seq x y z
N MET A 1 0.95 7.81 33.58
CA MET A 1 -0.38 8.37 33.88
C MET A 1 -1.22 8.27 32.60
N PHE A 2 -2.01 7.20 32.42
CA PHE A 2 -2.83 7.02 31.22
C PHE A 2 -4.08 7.90 31.35
N LEU A 3 -4.24 8.90 30.48
CA LEU A 3 -5.44 9.72 30.38
C LEU A 3 -6.60 8.86 29.86
N ARG A 4 -7.31 8.21 30.78
CA ARG A 4 -8.53 7.46 30.48
C ARG A 4 -9.71 8.43 30.52
N THR A 5 -10.12 8.96 29.38
CA THR A 5 -11.35 9.74 29.26
C THR A 5 -12.56 8.80 29.36
N ARG A 6 -13.01 8.52 30.59
CA ARG A 6 -14.22 7.74 30.84
C ARG A 6 -15.46 8.58 30.49
N LEU A 7 -15.88 8.56 29.22
CA LEU A 7 -17.24 8.99 28.88
C LEU A 7 -18.22 7.94 29.42
N HIS A 8 -19.19 8.34 30.23
CA HIS A 8 -20.21 7.40 30.72
C HIS A 8 -21.13 6.98 29.56
N PRO A 9 -21.38 5.68 29.37
CA PRO A 9 -22.15 5.12 28.26
C PRO A 9 -23.68 5.27 28.45
N THR A 10 -24.13 6.38 29.01
CA THR A 10 -25.56 6.61 29.32
C THR A 10 -26.31 7.28 28.17
N ASP A 11 -25.59 8.00 27.30
CA ASP A 11 -26.20 8.89 26.29
C ASP A 11 -25.90 8.46 24.85
N LEU A 12 -26.88 8.67 23.98
CA LEU A 12 -26.76 8.42 22.52
C LEU A 12 -25.67 9.30 21.87
N VAL A 13 -25.43 10.50 22.42
CA VAL A 13 -24.37 11.41 21.97
C VAL A 13 -22.99 10.79 22.17
N ASN A 14 -22.75 10.20 23.34
CA ASN A 14 -21.50 9.51 23.65
C ASN A 14 -21.34 8.28 22.74
N ALA A 15 -22.42 7.53 22.51
CA ALA A 15 -22.40 6.38 21.62
C ALA A 15 -22.01 6.74 20.17
N ASN A 16 -22.51 7.87 19.66
CA ASN A 16 -22.08 8.43 18.36
C ASN A 16 -20.60 8.82 18.34
N LEU A 17 -20.07 9.43 19.40
CA LEU A 17 -18.64 9.74 19.50
C LEU A 17 -17.76 8.48 19.43
N TYR A 18 -18.15 7.40 20.12
CA TYR A 18 -17.47 6.12 20.02
C TYR A 18 -17.52 5.56 18.59
N LEU A 19 -18.69 5.61 17.93
CA LEU A 19 -18.85 5.15 16.54
C LEU A 19 -17.95 5.94 15.56
N SER A 20 -17.92 7.27 15.68
CA SER A 20 -17.04 8.14 14.89
C SER A 20 -15.56 7.80 15.10
N CYS A 21 -15.17 7.51 16.34
CA CYS A 21 -13.80 7.12 16.66
C CYS A 21 -13.41 5.78 16.03
N LEU A 22 -14.33 4.80 16.03
CA LEU A 22 -14.13 3.52 15.34
C LEU A 22 -13.94 3.71 13.83
N PHE A 23 -14.79 4.52 13.20
CA PHE A 23 -14.68 4.83 11.78
C PHE A 23 -13.36 5.53 11.45
N PHE A 24 -12.99 6.55 12.23
CA PHE A 24 -11.72 7.26 12.08
C PHE A 24 -10.51 6.31 12.23
N GLY A 25 -10.57 5.36 13.17
CA GLY A 25 -9.54 4.34 13.34
C GLY A 25 -9.33 3.47 12.11
N LEU A 26 -10.42 3.00 11.48
CA LEU A 26 -10.38 2.24 10.23
C LEU A 26 -9.77 3.06 9.08
N VAL A 27 -10.23 4.30 8.93
CA VAL A 27 -9.80 5.19 7.85
C VAL A 27 -8.32 5.54 8.00
N HIS A 28 -7.88 5.89 9.20
CA HIS A 28 -6.46 6.16 9.44
C HIS A 28 -5.61 4.93 9.15
N MET A 29 -6.08 3.72 9.46
CA MET A 29 -5.34 2.50 9.11
C MET A 29 -5.13 2.41 7.60
N MET A 30 -6.19 2.62 6.81
CA MET A 30 -6.10 2.60 5.33
C MET A 30 -5.19 3.69 4.76
N PHE A 31 -5.19 4.89 5.35
CA PHE A 31 -4.31 5.97 4.90
C PHE A 31 -2.83 5.70 5.21
N ASN A 32 -2.53 4.97 6.29
CA ASN A 32 -1.15 4.61 6.65
C ASN A 32 -0.49 3.78 5.54
N ASP A 33 -1.29 3.00 4.80
CA ASP A 33 -0.82 2.14 3.70
C ASP A 33 -0.56 2.89 2.39
N PHE A 34 -0.92 4.16 2.28
CA PHE A 34 -0.75 4.93 1.04
C PHE A 34 0.70 4.95 0.50
N PRO A 35 1.76 5.05 1.33
CA PRO A 35 3.16 4.99 0.88
C PRO A 35 3.57 3.61 0.32
N GLU A 36 2.78 2.56 0.51
CA GLU A 36 3.10 1.23 -0.05
C GLU A 36 3.07 1.22 -1.58
N MET A 37 2.24 2.07 -2.17
CA MET A 37 2.08 2.21 -3.62
C MET A 37 3.39 2.65 -4.31
N PRO A 38 4.01 3.81 -3.98
CA PRO A 38 5.28 4.20 -4.61
C PRO A 38 6.41 3.21 -4.32
N ILE A 39 6.48 2.66 -3.10
CA ILE A 39 7.48 1.63 -2.73
C ILE A 39 7.36 0.40 -3.65
N THR A 40 6.14 -0.02 -3.95
CA THR A 40 5.87 -1.12 -4.86
C THR A 40 6.39 -0.79 -6.27
N ILE A 41 6.07 0.40 -6.80
CA ILE A 41 6.51 0.84 -8.14
C ILE A 41 8.03 0.84 -8.26
N PHE A 42 8.75 1.28 -7.22
CA PHE A 42 10.22 1.22 -7.21
C PHE A 42 10.78 -0.21 -7.21
N ARG A 43 10.04 -1.19 -6.67
CA ARG A 43 10.45 -2.61 -6.65
C ARG A 43 10.11 -3.38 -7.92
N LEU A 44 9.16 -2.89 -8.73
CA LEU A 44 8.72 -3.54 -9.98
C LEU A 44 9.87 -3.81 -10.98
N PRO A 45 10.77 -2.86 -11.29
CA PRO A 45 11.85 -3.07 -12.26
C PRO A 45 12.79 -4.22 -11.88
N VAL A 46 13.08 -4.38 -10.58
CA VAL A 46 13.92 -5.46 -10.07
C VAL A 46 13.24 -6.82 -10.31
N SER A 47 11.92 -6.89 -10.08
CA SER A 47 11.13 -8.09 -10.33
C SER A 47 11.13 -8.48 -11.81
N TYR A 48 10.93 -7.52 -12.72
CA TYR A 48 10.96 -7.78 -14.16
C TYR A 48 12.34 -8.29 -14.61
N LYS A 49 13.43 -7.68 -14.13
CA LYS A 49 14.79 -8.12 -14.46
C LYS A 49 15.09 -9.55 -13.99
N GLN A 50 14.60 -9.93 -12.81
CA GLN A 50 14.75 -11.30 -12.29
C GLN A 50 13.91 -12.32 -13.07
N ARG A 51 12.71 -11.91 -13.53
CA ARG A 51 11.84 -12.73 -14.38
C ARG A 51 12.45 -12.98 -15.75
N ASP A 52 13.02 -11.94 -16.38
CA ASP A 52 13.60 -12.03 -17.72
C ASP A 52 14.86 -12.92 -17.73
N ASN A 53 15.57 -13.00 -16.59
CA ASN A 53 16.68 -13.94 -16.38
C ASN A 53 16.20 -15.37 -16.02
N LEU A 54 14.90 -15.66 -16.07
CA LEU A 54 14.27 -16.95 -15.72
C LEU A 54 14.62 -17.48 -14.32
N LEU A 55 15.06 -16.63 -13.39
CA LEU A 55 15.47 -17.06 -12.05
C LEU A 55 14.27 -17.35 -11.14
N TYR A 56 13.22 -16.52 -11.22
CA TYR A 56 12.03 -16.64 -10.37
C TYR A 56 10.73 -16.37 -11.14
N PRO A 57 9.70 -17.21 -10.98
CA PRO A 57 8.39 -16.94 -11.55
C PRO A 57 7.66 -15.83 -10.76
N ALA A 58 6.76 -15.09 -11.43
CA ALA A 58 6.06 -13.93 -10.85
C ALA A 58 5.25 -14.28 -9.57
N TRP A 59 4.72 -15.50 -9.47
CA TRP A 59 4.00 -15.96 -8.29
C TRP A 59 4.90 -16.09 -7.05
N ALA A 60 6.18 -16.49 -7.23
CA ALA A 60 7.12 -16.63 -6.12
C ALA A 60 7.48 -15.27 -5.51
N TRP A 61 7.63 -14.24 -6.36
CA TRP A 61 7.82 -12.86 -5.90
C TRP A 61 6.61 -12.34 -5.12
N SER A 62 5.40 -12.56 -5.66
CA SER A 62 4.14 -12.11 -5.04
C SER A 62 3.93 -12.74 -3.66
N ILE A 63 4.17 -14.04 -3.52
CA ILE A 63 4.05 -14.76 -2.25
C ILE A 63 5.07 -14.25 -1.24
N SER A 64 6.33 -14.02 -1.65
CA SER A 64 7.39 -13.50 -0.77
C SER A 64 7.05 -12.10 -0.24
N CYS A 65 6.55 -11.23 -1.12
CA CYS A 65 6.08 -9.91 -0.74
C CYS A 65 4.89 -9.98 0.23
N TRP A 66 3.90 -10.83 -0.05
CA TRP A 66 2.76 -10.99 0.84
C TRP A 66 3.17 -11.54 2.23
N LEU A 67 4.04 -12.55 2.26
CA LEU A 67 4.54 -13.16 3.49
C LEU A 67 5.27 -12.15 4.39
N THR A 68 6.09 -11.28 3.79
CA THR A 68 6.81 -10.22 4.53
C THR A 68 5.86 -9.16 5.11
N ARG A 69 4.67 -8.99 4.52
CA ARG A 69 3.68 -8.01 4.98
C ARG A 69 2.81 -8.50 6.12
N ILE A 70 2.69 -9.82 6.32
CA ILE A 70 1.96 -10.39 7.46
C ILE A 70 2.54 -9.89 8.81
N PRO A 71 3.85 -10.03 9.12
CA PRO A 71 4.39 -9.58 10.40
C PRO A 71 4.32 -8.06 10.56
N TYR A 72 4.60 -7.29 9.49
CA TYR A 72 4.42 -5.84 9.49
C TYR A 72 2.99 -5.44 9.86
N SER A 73 2.02 -6.13 9.27
CA SER A 73 0.60 -5.85 9.50
C SER A 73 0.12 -6.20 10.89
N VAL A 74 0.65 -7.27 11.49
CA VAL A 74 0.40 -7.61 12.90
C VAL A 74 0.95 -6.53 13.82
N ILE A 75 2.19 -6.08 13.60
CA ILE A 75 2.81 -5.03 14.44
C ILE A 75 2.00 -3.74 14.37
N GLU A 76 1.65 -3.29 13.17
CA GLU A 76 0.85 -2.07 12.99
C GLU A 76 -0.54 -2.20 13.65
N ALA A 77 -1.20 -3.35 13.50
CA ALA A 77 -2.49 -3.61 14.13
C ALA A 77 -2.40 -3.62 15.67
N VAL A 78 -1.32 -4.16 16.23
CA VAL A 78 -1.06 -4.15 17.69
C VAL A 78 -0.83 -2.73 18.18
N ILE A 79 0.06 -1.97 17.52
CA ILE A 79 0.36 -0.58 17.89
C ILE A 79 -0.91 0.27 17.82
N ARG A 80 -1.65 0.19 16.71
CA ARG A 80 -2.92 0.92 16.53
C ARG A 80 -3.96 0.52 17.56
N SER A 81 -4.07 -0.78 17.87
CA SER A 81 -4.99 -1.27 18.90
C SER A 81 -4.61 -0.75 20.28
N CYS A 82 -3.35 -0.84 20.68
CA CYS A 82 -2.90 -0.33 21.98
C CYS A 82 -3.15 1.18 22.10
N VAL A 83 -2.79 1.97 21.08
CA VAL A 83 -2.97 3.41 21.12
C VAL A 83 -4.46 3.77 21.18
N VAL A 84 -5.28 3.31 20.24
CA VAL A 84 -6.68 3.76 20.16
C VAL A 84 -7.53 3.12 21.26
N TYR A 85 -7.34 1.83 21.55
CA TYR A 85 -8.21 1.11 22.49
C TYR A 85 -8.03 1.59 23.93
N TYR A 86 -6.79 1.85 24.36
CA TYR A 86 -6.53 2.34 25.71
C TYR A 86 -6.80 3.84 25.87
N THR A 87 -6.59 4.67 24.84
CA THR A 87 -6.88 6.12 24.92
C THR A 87 -8.37 6.42 24.94
N VAL A 88 -9.15 5.74 24.11
CA VAL A 88 -10.62 5.92 24.02
C VAL A 88 -11.36 5.19 25.14
N GLY A 89 -10.75 4.12 25.67
CA GLY A 89 -11.32 3.33 26.75
C GLY A 89 -12.56 2.54 26.32
N PHE A 90 -12.44 1.76 25.24
CA PHE A 90 -13.47 0.83 24.76
C PHE A 90 -13.83 -0.25 25.80
N ALA A 91 -14.89 -1.02 25.53
CA ALA A 91 -15.46 -1.99 26.46
C ALA A 91 -14.41 -3.01 26.96
N PRO A 92 -14.07 -3.03 28.27
CA PRO A 92 -12.98 -3.84 28.79
C PRO A 92 -13.31 -5.33 28.66
N GLY A 93 -12.57 -6.04 27.82
CA GLY A 93 -12.66 -7.48 27.67
C GLY A 93 -11.61 -7.99 26.69
N ALA A 94 -10.79 -8.94 27.13
CA ALA A 94 -9.68 -9.48 26.34
C ALA A 94 -10.16 -10.02 24.98
N GLY A 95 -11.28 -10.75 24.95
CA GLY A 95 -11.87 -11.25 23.71
C GLY A 95 -12.32 -10.16 22.73
N ARG A 96 -12.83 -9.02 23.23
CA ARG A 96 -13.23 -7.88 22.38
C ARG A 96 -12.03 -7.11 21.84
N PHE A 97 -10.96 -7.01 22.64
CA PHE A 97 -9.69 -6.44 22.19
C PHE A 97 -9.08 -7.25 21.04
N PHE A 98 -9.00 -8.58 21.17
CA PHE A 98 -8.50 -9.43 20.09
C PHE A 98 -9.38 -9.36 18.84
N ARG A 99 -10.71 -9.29 18.99
CA ARG A 99 -11.62 -9.10 17.87
C ARG A 99 -11.45 -7.76 17.16
N TYR A 100 -11.21 -6.68 17.92
CA TYR A 100 -10.91 -5.35 17.39
C TYR A 100 -9.60 -5.36 16.61
N MET A 101 -8.54 -5.91 17.21
CA MET A 101 -7.23 -6.07 16.58
C MET A 101 -7.32 -6.89 15.28
N PHE A 102 -8.11 -7.97 15.27
CA PHE A 102 -8.26 -8.83 14.10
C PHE A 102 -9.00 -8.13 12.94
N VAL A 103 -9.99 -7.28 13.23
CA VAL A 103 -10.64 -6.45 12.20
C VAL A 103 -9.66 -5.42 11.63
N LEU A 104 -8.85 -4.77 12.48
CA LEU A 104 -7.80 -3.84 12.04
C LEU A 104 -6.73 -4.54 11.19
N PHE A 105 -6.31 -5.75 11.57
CA PHE A 105 -5.41 -6.56 10.77
C PHE A 105 -6.02 -6.89 9.39
N SER A 106 -7.29 -7.31 9.36
CA SER A 106 -7.98 -7.67 8.12
C SER A 106 -8.14 -6.49 7.17
N ILE A 107 -8.47 -5.30 7.69
CA ILE A 107 -8.59 -4.11 6.84
C ILE A 107 -7.23 -3.62 6.34
N HIS A 108 -6.18 -3.75 7.14
CA HIS A 108 -4.80 -3.43 6.76
C HIS A 108 -4.31 -4.36 5.64
N GLN A 109 -4.54 -5.67 5.75
CA GLN A 109 -4.23 -6.62 4.66
C GLN A 109 -4.95 -6.29 3.35
N MET A 110 -6.22 -5.90 3.43
CA MET A 110 -7.01 -5.47 2.28
C MET A 110 -6.45 -4.19 1.66
N ALA A 111 -6.12 -3.18 2.46
CA ALA A 111 -5.57 -1.90 1.99
C ALA A 111 -4.19 -2.09 1.33
N LEU A 112 -3.28 -2.86 1.92
CA LEU A 112 -2.00 -3.23 1.31
C LEU A 112 -2.19 -3.95 -0.03
N GLY A 113 -3.21 -4.82 -0.13
CA GLY A 113 -3.61 -5.47 -1.38
C GLY A 113 -4.05 -4.47 -2.44
N LEU A 114 -4.95 -3.57 -2.08
CA LEU A 114 -5.48 -2.53 -2.95
C LEU A 114 -4.35 -1.67 -3.53
N PHE A 115 -3.53 -1.03 -2.68
CA PHE A 115 -2.48 -0.12 -3.15
C PHE A 115 -1.44 -0.79 -4.03
N ARG A 116 -1.09 -2.04 -3.71
CA ARG A 116 -0.15 -2.82 -4.51
C ARG A 116 -0.74 -3.26 -5.85
N SER A 117 -2.04 -3.58 -5.91
CA SER A 117 -2.71 -3.87 -7.18
C SER A 117 -2.73 -2.65 -8.10
N MET A 118 -2.98 -1.47 -7.53
CA MET A 118 -2.97 -0.21 -8.27
C MET A 118 -1.57 0.11 -8.79
N ALA A 119 -0.54 -0.04 -7.95
CA ALA A 119 0.85 0.10 -8.34
C ALA A 119 1.25 -0.88 -9.46
N ALA A 120 0.83 -2.14 -9.35
CA ALA A 120 1.13 -3.18 -10.35
C ALA A 120 0.45 -2.94 -11.70
N LEU A 121 -0.77 -2.37 -11.71
CA LEU A 121 -1.51 -2.06 -12.93
C LEU A 121 -0.99 -0.78 -13.61
N SER A 122 -0.80 0.29 -12.84
CA SER A 122 -0.40 1.59 -13.38
C SER A 122 1.06 1.61 -13.83
N ARG A 123 1.97 0.94 -13.11
CA ARG A 123 3.44 0.89 -13.38
C ARG A 123 4.12 2.27 -13.51
N ASP A 124 3.42 3.35 -13.16
CA ASP A 124 3.86 4.74 -13.17
C ASP A 124 3.35 5.45 -11.90
N MET A 125 4.20 6.28 -11.28
CA MET A 125 3.92 6.90 -9.98
C MET A 125 2.80 7.96 -10.05
N VAL A 126 2.73 8.73 -11.14
CA VAL A 126 1.74 9.82 -11.29
C VAL A 126 0.36 9.22 -11.53
N ILE A 127 0.27 8.21 -12.41
CA ILE A 127 -0.98 7.53 -12.71
C ILE A 127 -1.47 6.75 -11.47
N ALA A 128 -0.57 6.03 -10.81
CA ALA A 128 -0.92 5.24 -9.62
C ALA A 128 -1.43 6.14 -8.49
N SER A 129 -0.77 7.26 -8.22
CA SER A 129 -1.17 8.16 -7.13
C SER A 129 -2.51 8.84 -7.36
N THR A 130 -2.78 9.25 -8.61
CA THR A 130 -4.07 9.84 -8.98
C THR A 130 -5.20 8.82 -8.86
N PHE A 131 -5.00 7.60 -9.39
CA PHE A 131 -6.02 6.55 -9.32
C PHE A 131 -6.18 5.99 -7.90
N GLY A 132 -5.09 5.89 -7.14
CA GLY A 132 -5.07 5.41 -5.76
C GLY A 132 -5.81 6.37 -4.80
N SER A 133 -5.55 7.67 -4.92
CA SER A 133 -6.27 8.68 -4.14
C SER A 133 -7.75 8.76 -4.49
N ALA A 134 -8.10 8.67 -5.79
CA ALA A 134 -9.49 8.62 -6.23
C ALA A 134 -10.23 7.37 -5.71
N ALA A 135 -9.59 6.19 -5.78
CA ALA A 135 -10.15 4.95 -5.26
C ALA A 135 -10.36 5.00 -3.74
N LEU A 136 -9.39 5.55 -3.01
CA LEU A 136 -9.51 5.71 -1.55
C LEU A 136 -10.63 6.67 -1.19
N LEU A 137 -10.78 7.79 -1.91
CA LEU A 137 -11.88 8.73 -1.70
C LEU A 137 -13.25 8.05 -1.94
N ALA A 138 -13.37 7.24 -2.99
CA ALA A 138 -14.59 6.50 -3.28
C ALA A 138 -14.93 5.48 -2.17
N ILE A 139 -13.94 4.72 -1.69
CA ILE A 139 -14.12 3.75 -0.59
C ILE A 139 -14.50 4.48 0.71
N PHE A 140 -13.90 5.64 0.98
CA PHE A 140 -14.20 6.47 2.15
C PHE A 140 -15.66 6.95 2.14
N LEU A 141 -16.13 7.51 1.03
CA LEU A 141 -17.53 7.95 0.86
C LEU A 141 -18.53 6.79 1.03
N LEU A 142 -18.18 5.62 0.52
CA LEU A 142 -18.98 4.40 0.60
C LEU A 142 -18.72 3.59 1.88
N GLY A 143 -18.02 4.14 2.86
CA GLY A 143 -17.67 3.45 4.12
C GLY A 143 -18.85 3.19 5.06
N GLY A 144 -20.04 3.70 4.72
CA GLY A 144 -21.29 3.45 5.42
C GLY A 144 -21.52 4.25 6.70
N PHE A 145 -20.53 5.03 7.15
CA PHE A 145 -20.70 6.01 8.22
C PHE A 145 -21.12 7.39 7.68
N ILE A 146 -20.54 7.85 6.57
CA ILE A 146 -20.82 9.17 5.98
C ILE A 146 -22.17 9.19 5.26
N ILE A 147 -22.45 8.14 4.49
CA ILE A 147 -23.71 7.96 3.78
C ILE A 147 -24.36 6.67 4.30
N PRO A 148 -25.41 6.77 5.12
CA PRO A 148 -26.14 5.59 5.57
C PRO A 148 -26.83 4.92 4.38
N ARG A 149 -26.96 3.59 4.44
CA ARG A 149 -27.45 2.77 3.32
C ARG A 149 -28.83 3.23 2.84
N ASP A 150 -29.69 3.64 3.76
CA ASP A 150 -31.10 3.94 3.48
C ASP A 150 -31.29 5.27 2.74
N MET A 151 -30.26 6.13 2.69
CA MET A 151 -30.28 7.38 1.94
C MET A 151 -29.77 7.23 0.48
N ILE A 152 -29.26 6.05 0.11
CA ILE A 152 -28.72 5.78 -1.23
C ILE A 152 -29.87 5.36 -2.16
N LYS A 153 -29.99 6.02 -3.32
CA LYS A 153 -30.94 5.62 -4.38
C LYS A 153 -30.71 4.15 -4.76
N GLY A 154 -31.81 3.41 -4.98
CA GLY A 154 -31.78 1.95 -5.23
C GLY A 154 -30.77 1.49 -6.29
N TRP A 155 -30.56 2.29 -7.35
CA TRP A 155 -29.61 1.95 -8.42
C TRP A 155 -28.11 2.06 -8.02
N TRP A 156 -27.75 2.77 -6.94
CA TRP A 156 -26.36 2.92 -6.45
C TRP A 156 -26.04 2.01 -5.27
N VAL A 157 -27.01 1.24 -4.78
CA VAL A 157 -26.86 0.40 -3.58
C VAL A 157 -25.76 -0.65 -3.76
N TRP A 158 -25.48 -1.11 -4.98
CA TRP A 158 -24.40 -2.06 -5.25
C TRP A 158 -23.01 -1.51 -4.87
N ALA A 159 -22.75 -0.21 -5.05
CA ALA A 159 -21.47 0.40 -4.73
C ALA A 159 -21.17 0.33 -3.23
N PHE A 160 -22.22 0.43 -2.40
CA PHE A 160 -22.11 0.22 -0.96
C PHE A 160 -21.71 -1.22 -0.60
N TRP A 161 -22.22 -2.22 -1.33
CA TRP A 161 -21.88 -3.64 -1.12
C TRP A 161 -20.51 -4.02 -1.67
N VAL A 162 -19.94 -3.24 -2.59
CA VAL A 162 -18.58 -3.44 -3.10
C VAL A 162 -17.53 -2.81 -2.17
N SER A 163 -17.91 -1.82 -1.36
CA SER A 163 -16.98 -1.12 -0.48
C SER A 163 -16.49 -2.02 0.66
N PRO A 164 -15.17 -2.33 0.73
CA PRO A 164 -14.64 -3.16 1.81
C PRO A 164 -14.69 -2.43 3.16
N LEU A 165 -14.61 -1.09 3.15
CA LEU A 165 -14.69 -0.27 4.37
C LEU A 165 -16.05 -0.39 5.06
N SER A 166 -17.14 -0.54 4.29
CA SER A 166 -18.48 -0.77 4.85
C SER A 166 -18.56 -2.04 5.70
N TYR A 167 -17.93 -3.13 5.24
CA TYR A 167 -17.87 -4.38 6.00
C TYR A 167 -16.99 -4.26 7.25
N GLY A 168 -15.87 -3.53 7.17
CA GLY A 168 -15.02 -3.21 8.32
C GLY A 168 -15.78 -2.40 9.38
N GLN A 169 -16.51 -1.36 8.97
CA GLN A 169 -17.32 -0.52 9.85
C GLN A 169 -18.41 -1.35 10.55
N ARG A 170 -19.09 -2.23 9.81
CA ARG A 170 -20.10 -3.15 10.38
C ARG A 170 -19.49 -4.08 11.42
N ALA A 171 -18.36 -4.73 11.10
CA ALA A 171 -17.71 -5.67 12.01
C ALA A 171 -17.21 -5.00 13.30
N ILE A 172 -16.56 -3.83 13.18
CA ILE A 172 -16.01 -3.12 14.33
C ILE A 172 -17.11 -2.54 15.24
N SER A 173 -18.20 -2.04 14.64
CA SER A 173 -19.34 -1.49 15.36
C SER A 173 -20.07 -2.58 16.15
N VAL A 174 -20.33 -3.74 15.54
CA VAL A 174 -20.94 -4.88 16.23
C VAL A 174 -20.09 -5.34 17.41
N ASN A 175 -18.76 -5.37 17.26
CA ASN A 175 -17.86 -5.79 18.34
C ASN A 175 -17.96 -4.90 19.59
N GLU A 176 -18.07 -3.57 19.41
CA GLU A 176 -18.18 -2.62 20.52
C GLU A 176 -19.60 -2.53 21.09
N PHE A 177 -20.61 -2.32 20.23
CA PHE A 177 -21.99 -2.07 20.67
C PHE A 177 -22.75 -3.30 21.17
N THR A 178 -22.25 -4.52 20.92
CA THR A 178 -22.76 -5.75 21.55
C THR A 178 -22.23 -5.94 22.98
N ALA A 179 -21.46 -4.99 23.53
CA ALA A 179 -21.00 -5.07 24.90
C ALA A 179 -22.13 -4.83 25.92
N THR A 180 -22.07 -5.52 27.07
CA THR A 180 -23.04 -5.38 28.17
C THR A 180 -23.18 -3.95 28.66
N ARG A 181 -22.13 -3.14 28.53
CA ARG A 181 -22.10 -1.69 28.81
C ARG A 181 -23.12 -0.88 28.01
N TRP A 182 -23.45 -1.32 26.79
CA TRP A 182 -24.39 -0.64 25.90
C TRP A 182 -25.81 -1.22 25.98
N ASN A 183 -26.05 -2.11 26.95
CA ASN A 183 -27.35 -2.74 27.21
C ASN A 183 -28.22 -1.92 28.18
N GLU A 184 -27.78 -0.74 28.59
CA GLU A 184 -28.65 0.20 29.29
C GLU A 184 -29.82 0.58 28.38
N ARG A 185 -31.03 0.53 28.93
CA ARG A 185 -32.26 0.77 28.18
C ARG A 185 -32.44 2.27 28.00
N THR A 186 -32.79 2.69 26.79
CA THR A 186 -33.10 4.10 26.52
C THR A 186 -34.43 4.48 27.22
N THR A 187 -34.54 5.70 27.74
CA THR A 187 -35.75 6.21 28.41
C THR A 187 -36.98 6.28 27.49
N LEU A 188 -36.76 6.32 26.18
CA LEU A 188 -37.80 6.45 25.13
C LEU A 188 -38.24 5.13 24.49
N GLY A 189 -37.61 3.99 24.83
CA GLY A 189 -37.97 2.69 24.26
C GLY A 189 -37.30 1.53 24.97
N ASN A 190 -37.98 0.40 25.09
CA ASN A 190 -37.50 -0.80 25.78
C ASN A 190 -36.37 -1.56 25.02
N ILE A 191 -35.58 -0.84 24.22
CA ILE A 191 -34.51 -1.35 23.36
C ILE A 191 -33.16 -0.92 23.98
N ALA A 192 -32.17 -1.81 23.89
CA ALA A 192 -30.79 -1.51 24.31
C ALA A 192 -30.20 -0.32 23.53
N LEU A 193 -29.52 0.59 24.22
CA LEU A 193 -28.96 1.81 23.62
C LEU A 193 -28.03 1.52 22.42
N GLY A 194 -27.22 0.46 22.50
CA GLY A 194 -26.37 0.01 21.39
C GLY A 194 -27.16 -0.39 20.14
N ASN A 195 -28.31 -1.05 20.31
CA ASN A 195 -29.16 -1.45 19.18
C ASN A 195 -29.87 -0.26 18.55
N SER A 196 -30.31 0.70 19.37
CA SER A 196 -30.92 1.94 18.89
C SER A 196 -29.94 2.75 18.04
N LEU A 197 -28.66 2.84 18.45
CA LEU A 197 -27.61 3.49 17.68
C LEU A 197 -27.30 2.75 16.36
N LEU A 198 -27.19 1.43 16.41
CA LEU A 198 -26.93 0.63 15.22
C LEU A 198 -28.07 0.79 14.20
N GLN A 199 -29.32 0.79 14.66
CA GLN A 199 -30.48 1.06 13.81
C GLN A 199 -30.47 2.47 13.23
N SER A 200 -30.13 3.50 14.01
CA SER A 200 -30.08 4.88 13.50
C SER A 200 -29.03 5.07 12.40
N HIS A 201 -27.96 4.26 12.42
CA HIS A 201 -26.90 4.27 11.40
C HIS A 201 -27.06 3.19 10.32
N SER A 202 -28.21 2.50 10.25
CA SER A 202 -28.46 1.40 9.28
C SER A 202 -27.44 0.25 9.36
N LEU A 203 -26.83 0.07 10.54
CA LEU A 203 -25.86 -0.96 10.86
C LEU A 203 -26.54 -2.19 11.47
N PRO A 204 -26.12 -3.41 11.11
CA PRO A 204 -26.72 -4.62 11.65
C PRO A 204 -26.28 -4.86 13.10
N ALA A 205 -27.20 -5.36 13.94
CA ALA A 205 -26.92 -5.73 15.34
C ALA A 205 -26.55 -7.21 15.56
N GLY A 206 -26.65 -8.05 14.52
CA GLY A 206 -26.40 -9.48 14.64
C GLY A 206 -24.91 -9.82 14.77
N GLY A 207 -24.54 -10.66 15.74
CA GLY A 207 -23.14 -11.08 15.97
C GLY A 207 -22.49 -11.82 14.79
N TYR A 208 -23.29 -12.45 13.91
CA TYR A 208 -22.79 -13.09 12.68
C TYR A 208 -22.14 -12.09 11.70
N TRP A 209 -22.59 -10.83 11.70
CA TRP A 209 -22.04 -9.78 10.82
C TRP A 209 -20.58 -9.47 11.10
N TYR A 210 -20.08 -9.76 12.31
CA TYR A 210 -18.66 -9.68 12.62
C TYR A 210 -17.84 -10.62 11.74
N TRP A 211 -18.18 -11.91 11.75
CA TRP A 211 -17.45 -12.93 11.01
C TRP A 211 -17.63 -12.79 9.50
N LEU A 212 -18.83 -12.39 9.05
CA LEU A 212 -19.07 -12.10 7.65
C LEU A 212 -18.21 -10.92 7.17
N GLY A 213 -18.13 -9.84 7.96
CA GLY A 213 -17.31 -8.68 7.60
C GLY A 213 -15.82 -9.02 7.51
N VAL A 214 -15.29 -9.77 8.48
CA VAL A 214 -13.90 -10.26 8.45
C VAL A 214 -13.66 -11.20 7.25
N GLY A 215 -14.56 -12.15 7.01
CA GLY A 215 -14.44 -13.09 5.89
C GLY A 215 -14.39 -12.38 4.54
N VAL A 216 -15.25 -11.38 4.34
CA VAL A 216 -15.25 -10.56 3.12
C VAL A 216 -13.97 -9.75 2.99
N LEU A 217 -13.46 -9.13 4.08
CA LEU A 217 -12.20 -8.38 4.05
C LEU A 217 -11.00 -9.27 3.66
N LEU A 218 -10.92 -10.48 4.22
CA LEU A 218 -9.88 -11.43 3.88
C LEU A 218 -10.02 -11.92 2.43
N LEU A 219 -11.23 -12.14 1.95
CA LEU A 219 -11.49 -12.47 0.55
C LEU A 219 -11.01 -11.35 -0.39
N TYR A 220 -11.29 -10.08 -0.06
CA TYR A 220 -10.76 -8.93 -0.81
C TYR A 220 -9.23 -8.90 -0.79
N ALA A 221 -8.60 -9.15 0.36
CA ALA A 221 -7.14 -9.22 0.45
C ALA A 221 -6.58 -10.30 -0.49
N LEU A 222 -7.17 -11.51 -0.52
CA LEU A 222 -6.77 -12.57 -1.45
C LEU A 222 -7.00 -12.19 -2.91
N PHE A 223 -8.16 -11.60 -3.22
CA PHE A 223 -8.51 -11.14 -4.56
C PHE A 223 -7.49 -10.13 -5.11
N PHE A 224 -7.13 -9.12 -4.32
CA PHE A 224 -6.10 -8.14 -4.74
C PHE A 224 -4.71 -8.78 -4.88
N ASN A 225 -4.36 -9.75 -4.03
CA ASN A 225 -3.11 -10.50 -4.19
C ASN A 225 -3.06 -11.31 -5.50
N ILE A 226 -4.19 -11.91 -5.89
CA ILE A 226 -4.31 -12.60 -7.18
C ILE A 226 -4.17 -11.62 -8.34
N ILE A 227 -4.83 -10.45 -8.28
CA ILE A 227 -4.67 -9.39 -9.29
C ILE A 227 -3.21 -8.98 -9.44
N VAL A 228 -2.48 -8.75 -8.34
CA VAL A 228 -1.06 -8.41 -8.39
C VAL A 228 -0.26 -9.51 -9.08
N THR A 229 -0.53 -10.77 -8.75
CA THR A 229 0.16 -11.91 -9.37
C THR A 229 -0.11 -11.97 -10.86
N LEU A 230 -1.38 -11.82 -11.28
CA LEU A 230 -1.78 -11.79 -12.68
C LEU A 230 -1.18 -10.60 -13.43
N ALA A 231 -1.19 -9.42 -12.82
CA ALA A 231 -0.61 -8.21 -13.37
C ALA A 231 0.89 -8.43 -13.66
N LEU A 232 1.64 -9.00 -12.73
CA LEU A 232 3.08 -9.28 -12.93
C LEU A 232 3.36 -10.40 -13.94
N THR A 233 2.44 -11.36 -14.10
CA THR A 233 2.59 -12.40 -15.14
C THR A 233 2.35 -11.85 -16.54
N PHE A 234 1.34 -11.00 -16.74
CA PHE A 234 0.93 -10.56 -18.07
C PHE A 234 1.51 -9.22 -18.50
N LEU A 235 1.83 -8.32 -17.57
CA LEU A 235 2.37 -7.00 -17.92
C LEU A 235 3.89 -7.10 -18.08
N ASN A 236 4.38 -6.55 -19.19
CA ASN A 236 5.80 -6.32 -19.41
C ASN A 236 6.21 -4.95 -18.83
N PRO A 237 7.51 -4.73 -18.53
CA PRO A 237 7.99 -3.42 -18.10
C PRO A 237 7.65 -2.34 -19.15
N ILE A 238 7.21 -1.16 -18.70
CA ILE A 238 6.87 -0.03 -19.59
C ILE A 238 8.11 0.46 -20.34
N ARG A 239 9.28 0.41 -19.69
CA ARG A 239 10.55 0.81 -20.27
C ARG A 239 11.43 -0.42 -20.44
N THR A 240 11.54 -0.92 -21.66
CA THR A 240 12.61 -1.84 -22.05
C THR A 240 13.92 -1.18 -21.61
N SER A 241 14.70 -1.86 -20.78
CA SER A 241 16.06 -1.41 -20.52
C SER A 241 16.77 -1.28 -21.87
N GLN A 242 17.03 -0.05 -22.31
CA GLN A 242 18.06 0.20 -23.31
C GLN A 242 19.39 -0.19 -22.66
N ALA A 243 19.66 -1.49 -22.67
CA ALA A 243 20.96 -2.05 -22.40
C ALA A 243 21.50 -2.44 -23.78
N PHE A 244 22.47 -1.66 -24.27
CA PHE A 244 23.36 -1.98 -25.38
C PHE A 244 22.72 -2.11 -26.78
N VAL A 245 22.28 -1.00 -27.38
CA VAL A 245 22.33 -0.86 -28.85
C VAL A 245 22.96 0.48 -29.19
N GLU A 246 24.28 0.57 -29.04
CA GLU A 246 25.10 1.51 -29.83
C GLU A 246 26.54 1.00 -29.96
N GLU A 247 26.73 -0.28 -30.28
CA GLU A 247 28.05 -0.81 -30.69
C GLU A 247 27.99 -1.60 -32.00
N ASN A 248 26.94 -1.44 -32.82
CA ASN A 248 26.90 -2.11 -34.12
C ASN A 248 26.31 -1.28 -35.28
N SER A 249 25.89 -0.04 -35.06
CA SER A 249 25.43 0.87 -36.13
C SER A 249 26.53 1.78 -36.69
N ALA A 250 27.68 1.93 -36.01
CA ALA A 250 28.77 2.81 -36.47
C ALA A 250 29.75 2.15 -37.49
N ARG A 251 29.43 0.96 -38.00
CA ARG A 251 30.16 0.30 -39.10
C ARG A 251 29.24 0.06 -40.29
N LYS A 252 28.59 1.11 -40.81
CA LYS A 252 28.10 1.23 -42.20
C LYS A 252 27.34 2.55 -42.35
N ASP A 253 28.07 3.65 -42.51
CA ASP A 253 27.91 4.49 -43.69
C ASP A 253 28.96 5.60 -43.67
N GLY A 254 29.78 5.65 -44.71
CA GLY A 254 30.61 6.81 -44.99
C GLY A 254 29.82 7.74 -45.88
N LYS A 255 29.51 8.96 -45.40
CA LYS A 255 29.58 10.22 -46.15
C LYS A 255 28.94 11.37 -45.37
N ASN A 256 29.76 12.40 -45.17
CA ASN A 256 29.45 13.83 -45.29
C ASN A 256 28.10 14.35 -44.75
N GLY A 257 28.13 15.10 -43.65
CA GLY A 257 26.99 15.90 -43.20
C GLY A 257 27.24 16.59 -41.87
N ASN A 258 27.41 17.90 -41.94
CA ASN A 258 27.51 18.83 -40.81
C ASN A 258 26.15 18.90 -40.08
N HIS A 259 26.04 18.50 -38.81
CA HIS A 259 24.84 18.74 -38.00
C HIS A 259 25.16 18.92 -36.52
N ASP A 260 24.56 19.97 -35.95
CA ASP A 260 24.75 20.49 -34.61
C ASP A 260 24.39 19.51 -33.49
N PHE A 261 25.24 19.51 -32.46
CA PHE A 261 25.17 18.63 -31.30
C PHE A 261 24.27 19.25 -30.21
N TYR A 262 23.00 18.84 -30.14
CA TYR A 262 22.18 19.04 -28.93
C TYR A 262 22.35 17.83 -28.00
N GLY A 263 23.21 17.98 -26.98
CA GLY A 263 23.33 17.00 -25.91
C GLY A 263 22.08 17.01 -25.04
N GLN A 264 21.30 15.92 -25.08
CA GLN A 264 20.15 15.74 -24.19
C GLN A 264 20.64 15.14 -22.86
N LEU A 265 20.74 15.99 -21.84
CA LEU A 265 20.91 15.59 -20.45
C LEU A 265 19.62 14.91 -19.97
N VAL A 266 19.64 13.58 -19.86
CA VAL A 266 18.62 12.85 -19.11
C VAL A 266 19.16 12.67 -17.69
N MET A 267 18.67 13.51 -16.75
CA MET A 267 18.88 13.27 -15.33
C MET A 267 18.15 11.98 -14.92
N SER A 268 18.92 10.99 -14.47
CA SER A 268 18.40 9.84 -13.73
C SER A 268 18.26 10.24 -12.26
N GLU A 269 17.05 10.65 -11.88
CA GLU A 269 16.75 11.02 -10.49
C GLU A 269 16.57 9.77 -9.60
N GLN A 270 17.40 9.73 -8.54
CA GLN A 270 17.38 8.90 -7.33
C GLN A 270 17.55 7.36 -7.44
N THR A 271 18.81 6.94 -7.26
CA THR A 271 19.19 5.77 -6.44
C THR A 271 19.90 6.27 -5.17
N PRO A 272 19.49 5.89 -3.94
CA PRO A 272 20.23 6.31 -2.75
C PRO A 272 21.45 5.41 -2.50
N LEU A 273 22.60 6.08 -2.32
CA LEU A 273 23.83 5.69 -1.63
C LEU A 273 24.34 4.25 -1.83
N ASN A 274 25.29 4.07 -2.77
CA ASN A 274 26.68 3.74 -2.41
C ASN A 274 27.62 3.44 -3.59
N ASP A 275 27.23 3.63 -4.84
CA ASP A 275 28.18 3.50 -5.95
C ASP A 275 27.98 4.61 -6.99
N CYS A 276 28.58 5.78 -6.76
CA CYS A 276 28.86 6.73 -7.81
C CYS A 276 29.99 6.18 -8.69
N VAL A 277 29.65 5.35 -9.67
CA VAL A 277 30.59 4.98 -10.73
C VAL A 277 30.65 6.16 -11.71
N LEU A 278 31.58 7.08 -11.46
CA LEU A 278 31.98 8.12 -12.39
C LEU A 278 32.76 7.44 -13.52
N VAL A 279 32.08 7.08 -14.60
CA VAL A 279 32.74 6.61 -15.84
C VAL A 279 33.31 7.84 -16.55
N LEU A 280 34.48 8.29 -16.11
CA LEU A 280 35.30 9.21 -16.90
C LEU A 280 35.87 8.42 -18.09
N ASN A 281 35.35 8.70 -19.28
CA ASN A 281 35.89 8.15 -20.52
C ASN A 281 37.22 8.86 -20.83
N CYS A 282 38.31 8.40 -20.22
CA CYS A 282 39.67 8.83 -20.57
C CYS A 282 40.08 8.16 -21.88
N SER A 283 39.66 8.71 -23.02
CA SER A 283 40.27 8.35 -24.31
C SER A 283 41.61 9.07 -24.42
N GLY A 284 42.67 8.42 -23.95
CA GLY A 284 44.04 8.87 -24.15
C GLY A 284 44.38 8.94 -25.64
N LYS A 285 44.77 10.12 -26.12
CA LYS A 285 45.46 10.25 -27.41
C LYS A 285 46.86 9.66 -27.26
N GLN A 286 47.06 8.44 -27.72
CA GLN A 286 48.40 7.93 -28.02
C GLN A 286 48.85 8.57 -29.35
N GLY A 287 49.66 9.62 -29.25
CA GLY A 287 50.41 10.15 -30.38
C GLY A 287 51.58 9.22 -30.70
N GLU A 288 51.64 8.72 -31.92
CA GLU A 288 52.72 7.89 -32.42
C GLU A 288 53.83 8.79 -33.00
N HIS A 289 55.01 8.82 -32.36
CA HIS A 289 56.24 9.18 -33.05
C HIS A 289 57.43 8.32 -32.54
N THR A 290 57.87 7.40 -33.42
CA THR A 290 59.22 6.82 -33.60
C THR A 290 59.83 5.80 -32.61
N ARG A 291 60.16 4.63 -33.22
CA ARG A 291 61.32 3.70 -33.08
C ARG A 291 61.40 2.63 -31.95
N ASP A 292 61.78 1.44 -32.44
CA ASP A 292 62.48 0.29 -31.84
C ASP A 292 61.74 -0.82 -31.03
N ARG A 293 62.06 -2.08 -31.37
CA ARG A 293 61.67 -3.39 -30.73
C ARG A 293 62.32 -3.55 -29.32
N PRO A 294 62.19 -4.69 -28.58
CA PRO A 294 61.06 -5.61 -28.25
C PRO A 294 60.88 -5.83 -26.71
N GLY A 295 59.84 -6.56 -26.26
CA GLY A 295 59.86 -7.28 -24.95
C GLY A 295 58.60 -7.15 -24.04
N PRO A 296 58.29 -8.14 -23.18
CA PRO A 296 56.93 -8.40 -22.68
C PRO A 296 56.61 -7.82 -21.30
N GLY A 297 55.32 -7.52 -21.09
CA GLY A 297 54.65 -7.49 -19.78
C GLY A 297 55.00 -6.35 -18.82
N ARG A 298 54.04 -5.49 -18.49
CA ARG A 298 53.93 -4.85 -17.17
C ARG A 298 52.53 -4.27 -16.94
N LYS A 299 51.94 -4.64 -15.80
CA LYS A 299 50.71 -4.06 -15.23
C LYS A 299 51.03 -2.66 -14.70
N CYS A 300 50.21 -1.67 -15.03
CA CYS A 300 50.25 -0.35 -14.37
C CYS A 300 49.16 -0.28 -13.31
N SER A 301 49.58 -0.31 -12.06
CA SER A 301 48.82 0.09 -10.87
C SER A 301 49.27 1.50 -10.47
N VAL A 302 48.35 2.46 -10.34
CA VAL A 302 48.61 3.79 -9.76
C VAL A 302 47.43 4.17 -8.85
N PRO A 303 47.68 4.76 -7.65
CA PRO A 303 46.74 4.80 -6.54
C PRO A 303 45.85 6.06 -6.53
N CYS A 304 44.66 5.94 -5.92
CA CYS A 304 43.79 7.08 -5.61
C CYS A 304 44.39 7.92 -4.48
N SER A 305 44.74 9.18 -4.77
CA SER A 305 44.92 10.22 -3.76
C SER A 305 43.59 10.93 -3.51
N VAL A 306 43.12 10.83 -2.27
CA VAL A 306 41.96 11.54 -1.72
C VAL A 306 42.35 13.00 -1.48
N GLN A 307 41.61 13.96 -2.03
CA GLN A 307 41.59 15.34 -1.54
C GLN A 307 40.22 15.63 -0.91
N GLN A 308 40.30 16.23 0.28
CA GLN A 308 39.21 16.59 1.21
C GLN A 308 38.22 17.59 0.62
#